data_AF-A0A7J9VRI4-F1
#
_entry.id   AF-A0A7J9VRI4-F1
#
_cell.length_a   1.000
_cell.length_b   1.000
_cell.length_c   1.000
_cell.angle_alpha   90.00
_cell.angle_beta   90.00
_cell.angle_gamma   90.00
#
_symmetry.space_group_name_H-M   'P 1'
#
loop_
_entity.id
_entity.type
_entity.pdbx_description
1 polymer ?
#
loop_
_entity_poly.entity_id
_entity_poly.type
_entity_poly.pdbx_seq_one_letter_code
_entity_poly.pdbx_strand_id
1 'polypeptide(L)'
;MSFTRVRVATIGGVLVLPLMVSAGTAAVPAETGNVGRDQPHAVEYVVAELGPASGGTASASNSINNIGWAAGTSTLPEGVVHATLWRDGMPTDLGTLGGPNSAVLWPNKNTNGLVVGVAETAEMDPNGEAWSCSAFFPSETGRVCLGFVWEDGEMRDLSTFGGTHGFATGVNNDGLVVGWAETPRKDPSCTDRDQVLEFVGAVWDTRRGDRIRMLKPLPGDDSASTGNAINDRGQVVGISGSCDQAVGRLSARTAVLWHAARGRPIDLGNFGSEAWNTPMAINNHTVVVGFANAADAEGADFDAVPFRWTRLDGMQQLDTLEGEPNGQALGINDHGLVGGLSRAERDTAVIWKGDEVIDLNDLTPGYDGHLDYAGDINDDGVITGGATSADGQNVAFIATPVDD
;
A
#
# COMPACT_ATOMS: atom_id res chain seq x y z
N MET A 1 -20.54 25.07 32.88
CA MET A 1 -19.28 24.37 32.63
C MET A 1 -19.61 23.12 31.83
N SER A 2 -19.58 23.26 30.50
CA SER A 2 -19.97 22.22 29.55
C SER A 2 -18.69 21.85 28.80
N PHE A 3 -18.19 20.64 29.01
CA PHE A 3 -17.08 20.09 28.24
C PHE A 3 -17.65 19.54 26.94
N THR A 4 -17.39 20.26 25.85
CA THR A 4 -17.63 19.79 24.48
C THR A 4 -16.62 18.70 24.19
N ARG A 5 -17.09 17.45 24.05
CA ARG A 5 -16.27 16.34 23.55
C ARG A 5 -15.99 16.57 22.07
N VAL A 6 -14.73 16.81 21.72
CA VAL A 6 -14.25 16.73 20.33
C VAL A 6 -14.35 15.26 19.93
N ARG A 7 -15.15 14.97 18.90
CA ARG A 7 -15.15 13.67 18.22
C ARG A 7 -13.94 13.66 17.30
N VAL A 8 -12.91 12.92 17.66
CA VAL A 8 -11.88 12.50 16.70
C VAL A 8 -12.56 11.49 15.79
N ALA A 9 -12.76 11.87 14.53
CA ALA A 9 -13.21 10.95 13.50
C ALA A 9 -12.05 9.98 13.25
N THR A 10 -12.26 8.73 13.64
CA THR A 10 -11.41 7.60 13.32
C THR A 10 -11.47 7.41 11.80
N ILE A 11 -10.45 7.84 11.08
CA ILE A 11 -10.24 7.48 9.68
C ILE A 11 -9.06 6.54 9.67
N GLY A 12 -9.36 5.25 9.88
CA GLY A 12 -8.43 4.17 9.60
C GLY A 12 -8.33 4.04 8.09
N GLY A 13 -7.22 4.51 7.54
CA GLY A 13 -6.90 4.32 6.14
C GLY A 13 -5.40 4.14 6.00
N VAL A 14 -5.01 3.11 5.26
CA VAL A 14 -4.06 3.37 4.18
C VAL A 14 -4.80 4.34 3.26
N LEU A 15 -4.75 5.63 3.63
CA LEU A 15 -5.50 6.68 2.97
C LEU A 15 -4.58 7.26 1.91
N VAL A 16 -4.73 6.79 0.69
CA VAL A 16 -4.56 7.69 -0.45
C VAL A 16 -5.92 7.86 -1.11
N LEU A 17 -6.62 8.89 -0.65
CA LEU A 17 -7.66 9.62 -1.37
C LEU A 17 -7.77 11.00 -0.68
N PRO A 18 -7.20 12.07 -1.25
CA PRO A 18 -7.27 13.40 -0.65
C PRO A 18 -8.52 14.16 -1.11
N LEU A 19 -9.14 14.92 -0.20
CA LEU A 19 -10.20 15.90 -0.49
C LEU A 19 -10.12 17.15 0.43
N MET A 20 -9.64 18.26 -0.17
CA MET A 20 -9.89 19.72 0.04
C MET A 20 -9.45 20.54 1.29
N VAL A 21 -8.46 21.43 1.04
CA VAL A 21 -8.30 22.92 1.22
C VAL A 21 -8.83 23.69 2.45
N SER A 22 -7.92 24.47 3.08
CA SER A 22 -8.15 25.86 3.55
C SER A 22 -6.83 26.65 3.68
N ALA A 23 -6.86 27.97 3.42
CA ALA A 23 -5.72 28.84 3.09
C ALA A 23 -5.16 29.74 4.21
N GLY A 24 -3.91 30.20 4.02
CA GLY A 24 -3.29 31.43 4.57
C GLY A 24 -2.18 31.18 5.61
N THR A 25 -1.02 31.85 5.67
CA THR A 25 -0.40 32.99 4.96
C THR A 25 1.13 32.92 5.19
N ALA A 26 1.91 33.47 4.24
CA ALA A 26 3.37 33.38 4.13
C ALA A 26 4.20 34.13 5.20
N ALA A 27 5.44 33.66 5.40
CA ALA A 27 6.63 34.48 5.67
C ALA A 27 7.93 33.75 5.22
N VAL A 28 8.89 34.51 4.68
CA VAL A 28 10.20 34.10 4.09
C VAL A 28 11.24 35.17 4.51
N PRO A 29 12.57 34.96 4.49
CA PRO A 29 13.42 33.84 4.96
C PRO A 29 14.55 34.35 5.90
N ALA A 30 15.53 33.50 6.24
CA ALA A 30 16.91 33.94 6.48
C ALA A 30 17.92 32.95 5.87
N GLU A 31 18.72 33.44 4.92
CA GLU A 31 19.89 32.77 4.35
C GLU A 31 21.08 32.79 5.32
N THR A 32 21.88 31.71 5.35
CA THR A 32 23.35 31.83 5.41
C THR A 32 24.06 30.61 4.80
N GLY A 33 24.92 30.88 3.81
CA GLY A 33 26.30 30.36 3.78
C GLY A 33 26.55 29.01 3.10
N ASN A 34 26.80 29.06 1.80
CA ASN A 34 27.23 27.95 0.94
C ASN A 34 28.71 27.54 1.21
N VAL A 35 28.99 26.24 1.30
CA VAL A 35 30.33 25.65 1.07
C VAL A 35 30.16 24.47 0.12
N GLY A 36 30.49 24.70 -1.15
CA GLY A 36 30.44 23.71 -2.20
C GLY A 36 31.34 22.52 -1.89
N ARG A 37 30.71 21.38 -1.63
CA ARG A 37 31.25 20.09 -2.06
C ARG A 37 30.66 19.83 -3.44
N ASP A 38 31.51 19.40 -4.36
CA ASP A 38 31.13 18.82 -5.64
C ASP A 38 30.13 17.69 -5.33
N GLN A 39 28.83 17.99 -5.42
CA GLN A 39 27.77 17.01 -5.23
C GLN A 39 27.80 16.16 -6.50
N PRO A 40 27.91 14.82 -6.41
CA PRO A 40 27.64 13.98 -7.56
C PRO A 40 26.25 14.39 -8.08
N HIS A 41 26.14 14.64 -9.40
CA HIS A 41 24.89 15.10 -10.02
C HIS A 41 23.73 14.27 -9.44
N ALA A 42 22.83 14.96 -8.73
CA ALA A 42 21.65 14.32 -8.19
C ALA A 42 20.87 13.79 -9.39
N VAL A 43 20.45 12.52 -9.34
CA VAL A 43 19.60 11.95 -10.38
C VAL A 43 18.32 12.78 -10.43
N GLU A 44 18.13 13.53 -11.51
CA GLU A 44 16.88 14.21 -11.79
C GLU A 44 15.87 13.21 -12.35
N TYR A 45 14.58 13.51 -12.20
CA TYR A 45 13.48 12.72 -12.72
C TYR A 45 12.60 13.55 -13.66
N VAL A 46 12.19 12.94 -14.76
CA VAL A 46 11.12 13.46 -15.62
C VAL A 46 9.80 12.83 -15.18
N VAL A 47 8.84 13.68 -14.82
CA VAL A 47 7.51 13.27 -14.38
C VAL A 47 6.53 13.29 -15.56
N ALA A 48 5.79 12.20 -15.71
CA ALA A 48 4.63 12.12 -16.57
C ALA A 48 3.39 11.78 -15.72
N GLU A 49 2.34 12.57 -15.86
CA GLU A 49 1.04 12.28 -15.24
C GLU A 49 0.35 11.12 -15.96
N LEU A 50 -0.21 10.20 -15.18
CA LEU A 50 -1.00 9.06 -15.64
C LEU A 50 -2.49 9.38 -15.49
N GLY A 51 -3.09 9.87 -16.58
CA GLY A 51 -4.51 10.24 -16.57
C GLY A 51 -5.46 9.07 -16.26
N PRO A 52 -6.67 9.36 -15.75
CA PRO A 52 -7.65 8.33 -15.41
C PRO A 52 -8.20 7.59 -16.64
N ALA A 53 -8.62 6.35 -16.44
CA ALA A 53 -9.31 5.58 -17.47
C ALA A 53 -10.68 6.20 -17.83
N SER A 54 -11.11 5.96 -19.07
CA SER A 54 -12.49 6.18 -19.53
C SER A 54 -13.07 7.59 -19.29
N GLY A 55 -12.23 8.63 -19.28
CA GLY A 55 -12.67 10.02 -19.05
C GLY A 55 -13.01 10.33 -17.60
N GLY A 56 -12.44 9.55 -16.66
CA GLY A 56 -12.52 9.78 -15.23
C GLY A 56 -11.95 11.11 -14.75
N THR A 57 -12.02 11.35 -13.45
CA THR A 57 -11.67 12.65 -12.83
C THR A 57 -10.45 12.62 -11.91
N ALA A 58 -10.01 11.44 -11.49
CA ALA A 58 -8.86 11.26 -10.62
C ALA A 58 -8.22 9.90 -10.83
N SER A 59 -6.90 9.81 -10.62
CA SER A 59 -6.15 8.57 -10.65
C SER A 59 -5.12 8.51 -9.52
N ALA A 60 -4.76 7.30 -9.12
CA ALA A 60 -3.68 7.03 -8.18
C ALA A 60 -2.99 5.71 -8.56
N SER A 61 -1.66 5.64 -8.42
CA SER A 61 -0.88 4.45 -8.75
C SER A 61 -0.11 3.96 -7.52
N ASN A 62 -0.16 2.65 -7.27
CA ASN A 62 0.44 2.01 -6.10
C ASN A 62 1.41 0.89 -6.47
N SER A 63 1.66 0.71 -7.77
CA SER A 63 2.40 -0.45 -8.26
C SER A 63 3.10 -0.13 -9.55
N ILE A 64 4.37 -0.53 -9.66
CA ILE A 64 5.10 -0.57 -10.92
C ILE A 64 5.97 -1.83 -10.98
N ASN A 65 5.95 -2.51 -12.14
CA ASN A 65 6.80 -3.68 -12.38
C ASN A 65 8.03 -3.36 -13.24
N ASN A 66 8.94 -4.34 -13.38
CA ASN A 66 10.20 -4.19 -14.11
C ASN A 66 10.05 -4.18 -15.64
N ILE A 67 8.82 -4.15 -16.18
CA ILE A 67 8.57 -3.87 -17.60
C ILE A 67 7.87 -2.52 -17.80
N GLY A 68 7.81 -1.69 -16.75
CA GLY A 68 7.28 -0.33 -16.78
C GLY A 68 5.75 -0.25 -16.73
N TRP A 69 5.06 -1.35 -16.40
CA TRP A 69 3.61 -1.30 -16.24
C TRP A 69 3.25 -0.80 -14.85
N ALA A 70 2.43 0.24 -14.81
CA ALA A 70 1.91 0.81 -13.58
C ALA A 70 0.48 0.38 -13.34
N ALA A 71 0.07 0.20 -12.09
CA ALA A 71 -1.29 -0.22 -11.75
C ALA A 71 -1.80 0.47 -10.48
N GLY A 72 -3.11 0.70 -10.44
CA GLY A 72 -3.72 1.54 -9.43
C GLY A 72 -5.24 1.67 -9.59
N THR A 73 -5.73 2.88 -9.39
CA THR A 73 -7.16 3.23 -9.42
C THR A 73 -7.44 4.40 -10.36
N SER A 74 -8.61 4.37 -10.98
CA SER A 74 -9.22 5.53 -11.65
C SER A 74 -10.64 5.73 -11.14
N THR A 75 -10.99 6.97 -10.81
CA THR A 75 -12.38 7.36 -10.54
C THR A 75 -13.10 7.56 -11.87
N LEU A 76 -14.21 6.86 -12.09
CA LEU A 76 -15.05 7.00 -13.27
C LEU A 76 -16.10 8.12 -13.12
N PRO A 77 -16.67 8.65 -14.21
CA PRO A 77 -17.65 9.76 -14.18
C PRO A 77 -18.88 9.53 -13.28
N GLU A 78 -19.29 8.29 -13.10
CA GLU A 78 -20.39 7.86 -12.24
C GLU A 78 -20.05 7.84 -10.73
N GLY A 79 -18.81 8.15 -10.35
CA GLY A 79 -18.36 8.24 -8.96
C GLY A 79 -17.92 6.91 -8.35
N VAL A 80 -17.71 5.88 -9.16
CA VAL A 80 -17.11 4.59 -8.75
C VAL A 80 -15.62 4.57 -9.05
N VAL A 81 -14.90 3.63 -8.45
CA VAL A 81 -13.46 3.45 -8.66
C VAL A 81 -13.18 2.10 -9.30
N HIS A 82 -12.40 2.10 -10.38
CA HIS A 82 -11.96 0.89 -11.07
C HIS A 82 -10.45 0.70 -11.01
N ALA A 83 -10.02 -0.55 -10.90
CA ALA A 83 -8.66 -0.99 -11.07
C ALA A 83 -8.20 -0.62 -12.50
N THR A 84 -7.06 0.04 -12.59
CA THR A 84 -6.52 0.54 -13.86
C THR A 84 -5.08 0.09 -14.05
N LEU A 85 -4.75 -0.32 -15.27
CA LEU A 85 -3.39 -0.64 -15.72
C LEU A 85 -2.93 0.41 -16.73
N TRP A 86 -1.80 1.06 -16.49
CA TRP A 86 -1.14 1.95 -17.44
C TRP A 86 0.02 1.24 -18.13
N ARG A 87 0.00 1.25 -19.46
CA ARG A 87 1.10 0.77 -20.31
C ARG A 87 1.50 1.91 -21.23
N ASP A 88 2.76 2.34 -21.16
CA ASP A 88 3.26 3.49 -21.91
C ASP A 88 2.39 4.75 -21.71
N GLY A 89 1.94 4.97 -20.46
CA GLY A 89 1.05 6.08 -20.09
C GLY A 89 -0.43 5.90 -20.48
N MET A 90 -0.80 4.86 -21.21
CA MET A 90 -2.17 4.63 -21.67
C MET A 90 -2.98 3.83 -20.64
N PRO A 91 -4.08 4.38 -20.10
CA PRO A 91 -4.92 3.68 -19.13
C PRO A 91 -5.76 2.58 -19.78
N THR A 92 -5.81 1.42 -19.14
CA THR A 92 -6.72 0.31 -19.43
C THR A 92 -7.55 0.03 -18.19
N ASP A 93 -8.87 0.16 -18.30
CA ASP A 93 -9.81 -0.27 -17.26
C ASP A 93 -9.81 -1.81 -17.18
N LEU A 94 -9.59 -2.36 -15.98
CA LEU A 94 -9.54 -3.80 -15.76
C LEU A 94 -10.92 -4.42 -15.48
N GLY A 95 -11.95 -3.59 -15.28
CA GLY A 95 -13.31 -4.02 -14.94
C GLY A 95 -13.46 -4.41 -13.46
N THR A 96 -14.52 -5.17 -13.16
CA THR A 96 -14.88 -5.62 -11.81
C THR A 96 -15.34 -7.08 -11.83
N LEU A 97 -15.65 -7.65 -10.66
CA LEU A 97 -16.27 -8.99 -10.53
C LEU A 97 -17.81 -8.93 -10.60
N GLY A 98 -18.36 -7.91 -11.24
CA GLY A 98 -19.81 -7.68 -11.41
C GLY A 98 -20.42 -6.71 -10.41
N GLY A 99 -19.66 -6.26 -9.40
CA GLY A 99 -19.99 -5.11 -8.56
C GLY A 99 -19.51 -3.78 -9.16
N PRO A 100 -19.72 -2.65 -8.46
CA PRO A 100 -19.38 -1.33 -8.99
C PRO A 100 -17.91 -0.92 -8.81
N ASN A 101 -17.16 -1.48 -7.86
CA ASN A 101 -15.77 -1.03 -7.61
C ASN A 101 -14.71 -2.13 -7.75
N SER A 102 -13.51 -1.73 -8.14
CA SER A 102 -12.27 -2.53 -8.11
C SER A 102 -11.05 -1.62 -7.91
N ALA A 103 -9.94 -2.18 -7.41
CA ALA A 103 -8.70 -1.41 -7.23
C ALA A 103 -7.44 -2.29 -7.18
N VAL A 104 -6.31 -1.70 -7.61
CA VAL A 104 -4.95 -2.17 -7.27
C VAL A 104 -4.37 -1.20 -6.24
N LEU A 105 -4.20 -1.68 -5.01
CA LEU A 105 -3.82 -0.81 -3.86
C LEU A 105 -2.45 -1.13 -3.27
N TRP A 106 -1.80 -2.21 -3.72
CA TRP A 106 -0.49 -2.65 -3.26
C TRP A 106 0.45 -2.96 -4.44
N PRO A 107 1.77 -2.96 -4.20
CA PRO A 107 2.76 -3.30 -5.22
C PRO A 107 2.57 -4.70 -5.84
N ASN A 108 2.41 -4.73 -7.16
CA ASN A 108 2.36 -5.93 -8.00
C ASN A 108 3.69 -6.08 -8.75
N LYS A 109 4.54 -7.04 -8.33
CA LYS A 109 5.89 -7.23 -8.89
C LYS A 109 5.98 -8.27 -10.01
N ASN A 110 4.85 -8.66 -10.58
CA ASN A 110 4.81 -9.61 -11.68
C ASN A 110 5.04 -8.94 -13.04
N THR A 111 5.89 -9.55 -13.86
CA THR A 111 6.26 -9.13 -15.23
C THR A 111 5.75 -10.09 -16.31
N ASN A 112 5.01 -11.11 -15.90
CA ASN A 112 4.42 -12.12 -16.78
C ASN A 112 2.96 -11.80 -17.16
N GLY A 113 2.47 -10.59 -16.85
CA GLY A 113 1.14 -10.14 -17.25
C GLY A 113 0.04 -10.28 -16.20
N LEU A 114 0.37 -10.76 -14.99
CA LEU A 114 -0.60 -10.84 -13.90
C LEU A 114 -0.72 -9.50 -13.17
N VAL A 115 -1.95 -9.06 -12.95
CA VAL A 115 -2.30 -7.96 -12.05
C VAL A 115 -3.32 -8.47 -11.04
N VAL A 116 -3.14 -8.14 -9.78
CA VAL A 116 -4.01 -8.55 -8.67
C VAL A 116 -4.44 -7.35 -7.85
N GLY A 117 -5.58 -7.49 -7.19
CA GLY A 117 -6.15 -6.45 -6.35
C GLY A 117 -7.43 -6.93 -5.70
N VAL A 118 -8.35 -6.01 -5.43
CA VAL A 118 -9.67 -6.28 -4.85
C VAL A 118 -10.77 -5.78 -5.78
N ALA A 119 -11.89 -6.50 -5.82
CA ALA A 119 -13.08 -6.08 -6.54
C ALA A 119 -14.36 -6.50 -5.83
N GLU A 120 -15.40 -5.69 -5.98
CA GLU A 120 -16.75 -6.04 -5.58
C GLU A 120 -17.36 -7.02 -6.57
N THR A 121 -18.07 -8.00 -6.03
CA THR A 121 -18.84 -8.96 -6.81
C THR A 121 -20.29 -8.48 -7.01
N ALA A 122 -21.02 -9.20 -7.87
CA ALA A 122 -22.46 -9.01 -8.01
C ALA A 122 -23.28 -9.45 -6.78
N GLU A 123 -22.69 -10.18 -5.83
CA GLU A 123 -23.37 -10.73 -4.67
C GLU A 123 -23.39 -9.76 -3.48
N MET A 124 -24.50 -9.73 -2.76
CA MET A 124 -24.61 -9.03 -1.48
C MET A 124 -24.02 -9.91 -0.38
N ASP A 125 -23.27 -9.32 0.55
CA ASP A 125 -22.74 -10.08 1.67
C ASP A 125 -23.88 -10.59 2.58
N PRO A 126 -24.02 -11.92 2.77
CA PRO A 126 -25.07 -12.48 3.62
C PRO A 126 -24.90 -12.18 5.12
N ASN A 127 -23.70 -11.79 5.57
CA ASN A 127 -23.44 -11.47 6.96
C ASN A 127 -23.70 -9.99 7.30
N GLY A 128 -23.77 -9.12 6.29
CA GLY A 128 -23.95 -7.68 6.44
C GLY A 128 -22.69 -6.94 6.92
N GLU A 129 -21.51 -7.50 6.64
CA GLU A 129 -20.20 -7.01 7.01
C GLU A 129 -19.76 -5.89 6.05
N ALA A 130 -19.27 -4.78 6.60
CA ALA A 130 -18.60 -3.73 5.85
C ALA A 130 -17.09 -4.01 5.80
N TRP A 131 -16.70 -5.21 5.38
CA TRP A 131 -15.31 -5.69 5.28
C TRP A 131 -15.11 -6.37 3.91
N SER A 132 -13.92 -6.52 3.33
CA SER A 132 -12.62 -5.91 3.64
C SER A 132 -12.34 -4.65 2.82
N CYS A 133 -13.24 -4.26 1.92
CA CYS A 133 -12.99 -3.26 0.88
C CYS A 133 -13.60 -1.88 1.18
N SER A 134 -14.50 -1.79 2.15
CA SER A 134 -15.21 -0.55 2.55
C SER A 134 -14.27 0.61 2.83
N ALA A 135 -13.12 0.34 3.48
CA ALA A 135 -12.09 1.33 3.79
C ALA A 135 -11.37 1.88 2.54
N PHE A 136 -11.53 1.25 1.38
CA PHE A 136 -10.77 1.54 0.17
C PHE A 136 -11.64 2.02 -1.01
N PHE A 137 -12.96 1.98 -0.87
CA PHE A 137 -13.90 2.38 -1.91
C PHE A 137 -14.70 3.63 -1.49
N PRO A 138 -15.18 4.43 -2.44
CA PRO A 138 -15.82 5.72 -2.15
C PRO A 138 -17.14 5.58 -1.37
N SER A 139 -17.72 4.38 -1.33
CA SER A 139 -18.98 4.11 -0.64
C SER A 139 -19.12 2.63 -0.28
N GLU A 140 -19.72 2.35 0.87
CA GLU A 140 -20.12 0.99 1.26
C GLU A 140 -21.34 0.54 0.46
N THR A 141 -21.20 -0.57 -0.28
CA THR A 141 -22.30 -1.13 -1.09
C THR A 141 -22.97 -2.35 -0.45
N GLY A 142 -22.36 -2.93 0.59
CA GLY A 142 -22.77 -4.19 1.20
C GLY A 142 -22.51 -5.42 0.33
N ARG A 143 -21.66 -5.31 -0.69
CA ARG A 143 -21.32 -6.40 -1.60
C ARG A 143 -20.16 -7.23 -1.07
N VAL A 144 -20.13 -8.50 -1.48
CA VAL A 144 -18.97 -9.35 -1.27
C VAL A 144 -17.77 -8.78 -2.02
N CYS A 145 -16.63 -8.73 -1.36
CA CYS A 145 -15.36 -8.29 -1.92
C CYS A 145 -14.37 -9.45 -1.95
N LEU A 146 -13.77 -9.68 -3.12
CA LEU A 146 -12.81 -10.75 -3.34
C LEU A 146 -11.51 -10.20 -3.92
N GLY A 147 -10.42 -10.89 -3.63
CA GLY A 147 -9.20 -10.72 -4.40
C GLY A 147 -9.44 -11.14 -5.84
N PHE A 148 -8.87 -10.42 -6.80
CA PHE A 148 -8.92 -10.81 -8.21
C PHE A 148 -7.53 -11.11 -8.77
N VAL A 149 -7.51 -11.89 -9.84
CA VAL A 149 -6.41 -11.97 -10.79
C VAL A 149 -6.92 -11.50 -12.14
N TRP A 150 -6.19 -10.59 -12.76
CA TRP A 150 -6.39 -10.15 -14.13
C TRP A 150 -5.22 -10.65 -14.98
N GLU A 151 -5.55 -11.30 -16.09
CA GLU A 151 -4.60 -11.83 -17.07
C GLU A 151 -5.27 -11.77 -18.45
N ASP A 152 -4.54 -11.30 -19.47
CA ASP A 152 -4.98 -11.29 -20.87
C ASP A 152 -6.39 -10.70 -21.14
N GLY A 153 -6.79 -9.67 -20.38
CA GLY A 153 -8.08 -9.00 -20.56
C GLY A 153 -9.23 -9.56 -19.73
N GLU A 154 -9.00 -10.62 -18.96
CA GLU A 154 -10.03 -11.26 -18.15
C GLU A 154 -9.73 -11.13 -16.66
N MET A 155 -10.73 -10.67 -15.89
CA MET A 155 -10.70 -10.66 -14.44
C MET A 155 -11.43 -11.90 -13.90
N ARG A 156 -10.80 -12.58 -12.94
CA ARG A 156 -11.41 -13.70 -12.20
C ARG A 156 -11.15 -13.56 -10.71
N ASP A 157 -12.06 -14.08 -9.91
CA ASP A 157 -11.96 -14.06 -8.45
C ASP A 157 -10.97 -15.10 -7.91
N LEU A 158 -10.49 -14.84 -6.69
CA LEU A 158 -9.73 -15.78 -5.88
C LEU A 158 -10.62 -16.30 -4.75
N SER A 159 -10.63 -17.63 -4.58
CA SER A 159 -11.41 -18.29 -3.55
C SER A 159 -10.98 -17.88 -2.14
N THR A 160 -11.89 -17.96 -1.16
CA THR A 160 -11.61 -17.80 0.28
C THR A 160 -11.35 -19.16 0.96
N PHE A 161 -11.16 -19.17 2.30
CA PHE A 161 -11.12 -20.41 3.09
C PHE A 161 -12.51 -20.92 3.50
N GLY A 162 -13.58 -20.36 2.92
CA GLY A 162 -14.97 -20.70 3.20
C GLY A 162 -15.77 -19.59 3.88
N GLY A 163 -15.17 -18.41 4.11
CA GLY A 163 -15.90 -17.17 4.40
C GLY A 163 -16.32 -16.43 3.13
N THR A 164 -16.88 -15.22 3.26
CA THR A 164 -17.47 -14.48 2.14
C THR A 164 -16.47 -13.56 1.46
N HIS A 165 -15.51 -13.00 2.19
CA HIS A 165 -14.63 -11.95 1.69
C HIS A 165 -13.15 -12.37 1.58
N GLY A 166 -12.42 -11.68 0.70
CA GLY A 166 -10.98 -11.81 0.52
C GLY A 166 -10.36 -10.63 -0.23
N PHE A 167 -9.04 -10.60 -0.25
CA PHE A 167 -8.27 -9.48 -0.81
C PHE A 167 -6.92 -9.98 -1.31
N ALA A 168 -6.50 -9.56 -2.51
CA ALA A 168 -5.15 -9.81 -3.02
C ALA A 168 -4.33 -8.52 -3.03
N THR A 169 -3.09 -8.60 -2.56
CA THR A 169 -2.20 -7.45 -2.40
C THR A 169 -0.96 -7.51 -3.28
N GLY A 170 -0.33 -8.69 -3.38
CA GLY A 170 0.93 -8.83 -4.07
C GLY A 170 0.99 -10.09 -4.92
N VAL A 171 1.79 -10.03 -5.98
CA VAL A 171 2.02 -11.15 -6.90
C VAL A 171 3.49 -11.15 -7.33
N ASN A 172 4.11 -12.34 -7.38
CA ASN A 172 5.48 -12.52 -7.86
C ASN A 172 5.52 -13.14 -9.27
N ASN A 173 6.71 -13.25 -9.86
CA ASN A 173 6.90 -13.83 -11.20
C ASN A 173 6.63 -15.33 -11.28
N ASP A 174 6.47 -16.01 -10.14
CA ASP A 174 6.08 -17.42 -10.09
C ASP A 174 4.56 -17.65 -10.15
N GLY A 175 3.76 -16.57 -10.18
CA GLY A 175 2.29 -16.67 -10.11
C GLY A 175 1.80 -16.99 -8.70
N LEU A 176 2.61 -16.72 -7.68
CA LEU A 176 2.15 -16.77 -6.30
C LEU A 176 1.56 -15.41 -5.95
N VAL A 177 0.27 -15.43 -5.61
CA VAL A 177 -0.47 -14.26 -5.15
C VAL A 177 -0.59 -14.34 -3.63
N VAL A 178 -0.47 -13.20 -2.94
CA VAL A 178 -0.63 -13.09 -1.49
C VAL A 178 -1.70 -12.08 -1.14
N GLY A 179 -2.21 -12.19 0.09
CA GLY A 179 -3.29 -11.35 0.58
C GLY A 179 -3.89 -11.93 1.84
N TRP A 180 -5.20 -11.78 2.01
CA TRP A 180 -5.95 -12.37 3.11
C TRP A 180 -7.33 -12.83 2.66
N ALA A 181 -7.90 -13.77 3.38
CA ALA A 181 -9.22 -14.31 3.10
C ALA A 181 -9.90 -14.78 4.37
N GLU A 182 -11.22 -14.67 4.40
CA GLU A 182 -12.01 -15.18 5.50
C GLU A 182 -12.07 -16.70 5.54
N THR A 183 -12.18 -17.18 6.76
CA THR A 183 -12.52 -18.54 7.13
C THR A 183 -14.02 -18.62 7.46
N PRO A 184 -14.63 -19.82 7.51
CA PRO A 184 -16.02 -19.97 7.94
C PRO A 184 -16.21 -19.77 9.46
N ARG A 185 -15.15 -19.48 10.21
CA ARG A 185 -15.19 -19.37 11.67
C ARG A 185 -15.64 -17.96 12.04
N LYS A 186 -16.70 -17.89 12.84
CA LYS A 186 -17.10 -16.64 13.51
C LYS A 186 -16.12 -16.34 14.63
N ASP A 187 -15.61 -15.12 14.66
CA ASP A 187 -14.70 -14.66 15.70
C ASP A 187 -15.35 -13.55 16.54
N PRO A 188 -15.86 -13.85 17.74
CA PRO A 188 -16.49 -12.85 18.60
C PRO A 188 -15.48 -11.90 19.25
N SER A 189 -14.16 -12.11 19.07
CA SER A 189 -13.13 -11.20 19.58
C SER A 189 -12.89 -10.00 18.67
N CYS A 190 -13.41 -10.02 17.44
CA CYS A 190 -13.23 -8.94 16.47
C CYS A 190 -13.64 -7.60 17.06
N THR A 191 -12.70 -6.65 17.10
CA THR A 191 -12.93 -5.35 17.75
C THR A 191 -13.67 -4.36 16.86
N ASP A 192 -13.71 -4.60 15.55
CA ASP A 192 -14.57 -3.88 14.62
C ASP A 192 -15.98 -4.49 14.63
N ARG A 193 -17.00 -3.66 14.77
CA ARG A 193 -18.37 -4.10 15.12
C ARG A 193 -19.10 -4.79 13.99
N ASP A 194 -18.62 -4.62 12.77
CA ASP A 194 -19.25 -5.15 11.57
C ASP A 194 -18.46 -6.31 10.98
N GLN A 195 -17.37 -6.76 11.64
CA GLN A 195 -16.66 -7.98 11.25
C GLN A 195 -17.11 -9.16 12.11
N VAL A 196 -17.53 -10.22 11.45
CA VAL A 196 -18.14 -11.44 11.98
C VAL A 196 -17.21 -12.63 11.81
N LEU A 197 -16.51 -12.74 10.66
CA LEU A 197 -15.65 -13.87 10.33
C LEU A 197 -14.16 -13.59 10.61
N GLU A 198 -13.45 -14.63 11.05
CA GLU A 198 -11.99 -14.63 11.13
C GLU A 198 -11.39 -14.56 9.72
N PHE A 199 -10.41 -13.68 9.51
CA PHE A 199 -9.55 -13.70 8.32
C PHE A 199 -8.12 -14.11 8.65
N VAL A 200 -7.47 -14.71 7.65
CA VAL A 200 -6.08 -15.15 7.73
C VAL A 200 -5.34 -14.79 6.45
N GLY A 201 -4.01 -14.71 6.55
CA GLY A 201 -3.18 -14.49 5.39
C GLY A 201 -3.32 -15.67 4.42
N ALA A 202 -3.23 -15.38 3.13
CA ALA A 202 -3.43 -16.35 2.07
C ALA A 202 -2.28 -16.29 1.06
N VAL A 203 -1.98 -17.45 0.48
CA VAL A 203 -1.20 -17.57 -0.75
C VAL A 203 -2.00 -18.39 -1.75
N TRP A 204 -2.25 -17.84 -2.93
CA TRP A 204 -2.84 -18.54 -4.06
C TRP A 204 -1.76 -18.88 -5.09
N ASP A 205 -1.75 -20.12 -5.57
CA ASP A 205 -0.85 -20.59 -6.64
C ASP A 205 -1.64 -20.62 -7.96
N THR A 206 -1.58 -19.53 -8.73
CA THR A 206 -2.40 -19.35 -9.95
C THR A 206 -2.05 -20.37 -11.03
N ARG A 207 -0.79 -20.79 -11.07
CA ARG A 207 -0.29 -21.83 -11.98
C ARG A 207 -0.75 -23.24 -11.61
N ARG A 208 -1.39 -23.42 -10.46
CA ARG A 208 -1.93 -24.69 -9.98
C ARG A 208 -3.41 -24.61 -9.65
N GLY A 209 -4.18 -23.88 -10.47
CA GLY A 209 -5.63 -23.78 -10.34
C GLY A 209 -6.02 -23.04 -9.07
N ASP A 210 -5.35 -21.93 -8.78
CA ASP A 210 -5.61 -21.04 -7.65
C ASP A 210 -5.62 -21.71 -6.29
N ARG A 211 -4.80 -22.75 -6.13
CA ARG A 211 -4.73 -23.48 -4.87
C ARG A 211 -4.36 -22.53 -3.74
N ILE A 212 -5.30 -22.31 -2.83
CA ILE A 212 -5.12 -21.46 -1.66
C ILE A 212 -4.43 -22.21 -0.52
N ARG A 213 -3.53 -21.53 0.18
CA ARG A 213 -2.95 -21.97 1.45
C ARG A 213 -2.92 -20.83 2.45
N MET A 214 -3.26 -21.16 3.70
CA MET A 214 -3.19 -20.28 4.85
C MET A 214 -1.75 -19.95 5.26
N LEU A 215 -1.49 -18.65 5.45
CA LEU A 215 -0.38 -18.12 6.23
C LEU A 215 -0.88 -18.00 7.65
N LYS A 216 -0.37 -18.86 8.55
CA LYS A 216 -0.87 -18.86 9.93
C LYS A 216 -0.31 -17.66 10.69
N PRO A 217 -1.09 -17.09 11.63
CA PRO A 217 -0.57 -16.13 12.61
C PRO A 217 0.63 -16.67 13.37
N LEU A 218 1.39 -15.75 13.97
CA LEU A 218 2.49 -16.05 14.86
C LEU A 218 1.97 -16.82 16.09
N PRO A 219 2.64 -17.91 16.52
CA PRO A 219 2.22 -18.62 17.72
C PRO A 219 2.22 -17.70 18.95
N GLY A 220 1.04 -17.51 19.55
CA GLY A 220 0.84 -16.61 20.69
C GLY A 220 -0.01 -15.39 20.37
N ASP A 221 -0.11 -15.01 19.09
CA ASP A 221 -1.14 -14.09 18.61
C ASP A 221 -2.50 -14.80 18.53
N ASP A 222 -3.56 -14.03 18.31
CA ASP A 222 -4.95 -14.50 18.35
C ASP A 222 -5.31 -15.29 17.07
N SER A 223 -5.94 -14.64 16.10
CA SER A 223 -6.53 -15.30 14.92
C SER A 223 -6.14 -14.63 13.59
N ALA A 224 -5.83 -13.33 13.59
CA ALA A 224 -5.66 -12.56 12.37
C ALA A 224 -4.23 -12.60 11.82
N SER A 225 -4.13 -12.66 10.49
CA SER A 225 -2.89 -12.45 9.75
C SER A 225 -3.17 -11.99 8.33
N THR A 226 -2.18 -11.41 7.67
CA THR A 226 -2.27 -11.00 6.25
C THR A 226 -0.95 -11.24 5.54
N GLY A 227 -1.00 -11.48 4.23
CA GLY A 227 0.16 -11.31 3.34
C GLY A 227 0.07 -9.96 2.65
N ASN A 228 1.09 -9.11 2.78
CA ASN A 228 1.12 -7.77 2.20
C ASN A 228 1.95 -7.73 0.92
N ALA A 229 3.10 -8.41 0.90
CA ALA A 229 3.98 -8.46 -0.25
C ALA A 229 4.74 -9.79 -0.35
N ILE A 230 5.17 -10.12 -1.57
CA ILE A 230 5.89 -11.35 -1.88
C ILE A 230 7.03 -11.05 -2.88
N ASN A 231 8.19 -11.69 -2.69
CA ASN A 231 9.29 -11.63 -3.63
C ASN A 231 9.39 -12.90 -4.50
N ASP A 232 10.27 -12.90 -5.51
CA ASP A 232 10.44 -14.05 -6.43
C ASP A 232 11.12 -15.26 -5.77
N ARG A 233 11.57 -15.14 -4.52
CA ARG A 233 12.01 -16.28 -3.70
C ARG A 233 10.86 -16.95 -2.94
N GLY A 234 9.64 -16.46 -3.11
CA GLY A 234 8.46 -16.94 -2.39
C GLY A 234 8.52 -16.62 -0.90
N GLN A 235 9.20 -15.54 -0.52
CA GLN A 235 9.16 -14.98 0.83
C GLN A 235 8.02 -13.97 0.89
N VAL A 236 7.19 -14.08 1.92
CA VAL A 236 6.00 -13.24 2.10
C VAL A 236 6.17 -12.43 3.37
N VAL A 237 5.90 -11.14 3.31
CA VAL A 237 5.80 -10.28 4.50
C VAL A 237 4.37 -9.86 4.72
N GLY A 238 4.02 -9.56 5.96
CA GLY A 238 2.69 -9.10 6.34
C GLY A 238 2.55 -9.01 7.85
N ILE A 239 1.34 -9.15 8.35
CA ILE A 239 1.04 -8.92 9.77
C ILE A 239 0.46 -10.16 10.46
N SER A 240 0.56 -10.16 11.79
CA SER A 240 -0.05 -11.11 12.70
C SER A 240 -0.58 -10.38 13.93
N GLY A 241 -1.77 -10.73 14.40
CA GLY A 241 -2.39 -10.02 15.52
C GLY A 241 -3.79 -10.50 15.87
N SER A 242 -4.59 -9.57 16.39
CA SER A 242 -5.99 -9.80 16.75
C SER A 242 -6.93 -9.55 15.58
N CYS A 243 -8.10 -10.20 15.59
CA CYS A 243 -9.17 -9.81 14.70
C CYS A 243 -9.55 -8.34 14.95
N ASP A 244 -9.24 -7.49 13.99
CA ASP A 244 -9.46 -6.05 14.01
C ASP A 244 -9.42 -5.56 12.54
N GLN A 245 -9.20 -4.28 12.32
CA GLN A 245 -9.06 -3.70 10.99
C GLN A 245 -7.93 -4.35 10.18
N ALA A 246 -8.26 -4.97 9.05
CA ALA A 246 -7.25 -5.32 8.04
C ALA A 246 -6.91 -4.05 7.24
N VAL A 247 -5.65 -3.68 7.00
CA VAL A 247 -4.36 -4.35 7.27
C VAL A 247 -3.59 -3.62 8.38
N GLY A 248 -4.27 -3.25 9.47
CA GLY A 248 -3.76 -2.26 10.41
C GLY A 248 -4.13 -2.50 11.86
N ARG A 249 -3.98 -1.45 12.67
CA ARG A 249 -4.38 -1.39 14.08
C ARG A 249 -3.92 -2.64 14.86
N LEU A 250 -4.80 -3.36 15.56
CA LEU A 250 -4.42 -4.53 16.36
C LEU A 250 -4.24 -5.82 15.53
N SER A 251 -4.71 -5.84 14.27
CA SER A 251 -4.33 -6.88 13.31
C SER A 251 -2.84 -6.78 12.99
N ALA A 252 -2.30 -5.56 12.99
CA ALA A 252 -0.90 -5.24 12.78
C ALA A 252 -0.10 -5.16 14.08
N ARG A 253 -0.32 -6.10 15.01
CA ARG A 253 0.49 -6.19 16.24
C ARG A 253 1.94 -6.54 15.94
N THR A 254 2.15 -7.53 15.08
CA THR A 254 3.46 -8.07 14.79
C THR A 254 3.72 -8.07 13.30
N ALA A 255 4.81 -7.42 12.88
CA ALA A 255 5.34 -7.55 11.53
C ALA A 255 6.00 -8.93 11.38
N VAL A 256 5.65 -9.66 10.33
CA VAL A 256 6.08 -11.05 10.18
C VAL A 256 6.52 -11.39 8.75
N LEU A 257 7.38 -12.41 8.66
CA LEU A 257 7.88 -12.98 7.42
C LEU A 257 7.59 -14.49 7.38
N TRP A 258 6.94 -14.95 6.32
CA TRP A 258 6.80 -16.36 5.99
C TRP A 258 7.67 -16.73 4.80
N HIS A 259 7.91 -18.02 4.65
CA HIS A 259 8.15 -18.59 3.34
C HIS A 259 6.85 -19.22 2.87
N ALA A 260 6.39 -18.85 1.67
CA ALA A 260 5.15 -19.32 1.07
C ALA A 260 5.04 -20.84 1.28
N ALA A 261 5.99 -21.63 0.76
CA ALA A 261 6.02 -23.09 0.87
C ALA A 261 5.80 -23.69 2.29
N ARG A 262 6.22 -22.99 3.36
CA ARG A 262 6.27 -23.54 4.73
C ARG A 262 5.20 -22.96 5.67
N GLY A 263 4.70 -21.75 5.40
CA GLY A 263 3.60 -21.12 6.16
C GLY A 263 3.86 -20.85 7.64
N ARG A 264 5.11 -20.98 8.13
CA ARG A 264 5.49 -20.63 9.51
C ARG A 264 6.07 -19.20 9.56
N PRO A 265 5.49 -18.28 10.33
CA PRO A 265 5.98 -16.91 10.44
C PRO A 265 7.28 -16.82 11.25
N ILE A 266 8.01 -15.75 10.98
CA ILE A 266 9.15 -15.24 11.75
C ILE A 266 8.77 -13.81 12.14
N ASP A 267 8.94 -13.47 13.40
CA ASP A 267 8.78 -12.11 13.92
C ASP A 267 9.91 -11.21 13.40
N LEU A 268 9.56 -10.05 12.85
CA LEU A 268 10.48 -9.02 12.35
C LEU A 268 10.85 -8.00 13.44
N GLY A 269 10.15 -7.99 14.57
CA GLY A 269 10.24 -6.99 15.62
C GLY A 269 9.32 -5.79 15.36
N ASN A 270 9.38 -4.84 16.30
CA ASN A 270 8.71 -3.54 16.25
C ASN A 270 9.48 -2.54 17.14
N PHE A 271 8.99 -1.30 17.26
CA PHE A 271 9.58 -0.27 18.12
C PHE A 271 9.00 -0.24 19.54
N GLY A 272 8.35 -1.32 19.99
CA GLY A 272 7.69 -1.42 21.30
C GLY A 272 6.22 -1.01 21.31
N SER A 273 5.64 -0.72 20.15
CA SER A 273 4.22 -0.36 19.97
C SER A 273 3.31 -1.60 19.84
N GLU A 274 2.03 -1.43 20.22
CA GLU A 274 1.04 -2.52 20.25
C GLU A 274 0.25 -2.70 18.94
N ALA A 275 0.46 -1.84 17.95
CA ALA A 275 -0.36 -1.76 16.74
C ALA A 275 0.43 -1.18 15.56
N TRP A 276 -0.13 -1.30 14.36
CA TRP A 276 0.37 -0.65 13.14
C TRP A 276 1.81 -1.01 12.74
N ASN A 277 2.26 -2.23 13.05
CA ASN A 277 3.55 -2.78 12.62
C ASN A 277 3.40 -3.48 11.25
N THR A 278 3.42 -2.71 10.17
CA THR A 278 2.97 -3.14 8.84
C THR A 278 4.11 -3.10 7.82
N PRO A 279 4.68 -4.27 7.44
CA PRO A 279 5.57 -4.34 6.29
C PRO A 279 4.78 -4.15 4.99
N MET A 280 5.28 -3.30 4.11
CA MET A 280 4.62 -2.93 2.85
C MET A 280 5.25 -3.62 1.64
N ALA A 281 6.58 -3.78 1.62
CA ALA A 281 7.29 -4.36 0.50
C ALA A 281 8.51 -5.19 0.92
N ILE A 282 8.92 -6.12 0.06
CA ILE A 282 10.11 -6.96 0.23
C ILE A 282 10.80 -7.14 -1.13
N ASN A 283 12.12 -6.94 -1.18
CA ASN A 283 12.89 -7.18 -2.40
C ASN A 283 13.51 -8.59 -2.46
N ASN A 284 14.13 -8.95 -3.59
CA ASN A 284 14.87 -10.18 -3.77
C ASN A 284 16.24 -10.16 -3.08
N HIS A 285 16.46 -9.32 -2.07
CA HIS A 285 17.58 -9.45 -1.14
C HIS A 285 17.11 -9.71 0.30
N THR A 286 15.80 -9.95 0.49
CA THR A 286 15.17 -10.08 1.82
C THR A 286 15.37 -8.81 2.66
N VAL A 287 15.38 -7.65 2.01
CA VAL A 287 15.19 -6.36 2.67
C VAL A 287 13.69 -6.09 2.68
N VAL A 288 13.16 -5.79 3.85
CA VAL A 288 11.75 -5.48 4.05
C VAL A 288 11.63 -4.01 4.41
N VAL A 289 10.65 -3.33 3.84
CA VAL A 289 10.32 -1.95 4.19
C VAL A 289 8.85 -1.84 4.53
N GLY A 290 8.51 -0.82 5.30
CA GLY A 290 7.14 -0.59 5.73
C GLY A 290 7.08 0.57 6.70
N PHE A 291 6.07 0.52 7.55
CA PHE A 291 5.93 1.44 8.66
C PHE A 291 5.57 0.70 9.95
N ALA A 292 5.95 1.27 11.07
CA ALA A 292 5.63 0.78 12.41
C ALA A 292 5.25 1.97 13.27
N ASN A 293 4.35 1.80 14.23
CA ASN A 293 4.10 2.87 15.18
C ASN A 293 5.36 3.17 16.00
N ALA A 294 5.61 4.46 16.23
CA ALA A 294 6.66 4.93 17.12
C ALA A 294 6.51 4.35 18.53
N ALA A 295 7.62 4.29 19.26
CA ALA A 295 7.67 3.66 20.59
C ALA A 295 6.76 4.33 21.64
N ASP A 296 6.48 5.62 21.45
CA ASP A 296 5.66 6.46 22.31
C ASP A 296 4.21 6.61 21.83
N ALA A 297 3.83 5.91 20.76
CA ALA A 297 2.45 5.90 20.27
C ALA A 297 1.48 5.41 21.37
N GLU A 298 0.38 6.16 21.58
CA GLU A 298 -0.60 5.82 22.60
C GLU A 298 -1.54 4.69 22.12
N GLY A 299 -1.29 3.47 22.59
CA GLY A 299 -2.15 2.31 22.34
C GLY A 299 -2.21 1.93 20.86
N ALA A 300 -3.38 2.12 20.24
CA ALA A 300 -3.65 1.75 18.85
C ALA A 300 -3.88 2.95 17.91
N ASP A 301 -3.53 4.16 18.37
CA ASP A 301 -3.57 5.36 17.55
C ASP A 301 -2.47 5.31 16.49
N PHE A 302 -2.74 5.85 15.30
CA PHE A 302 -1.81 5.78 14.18
C PHE A 302 -0.73 6.87 14.33
N ASP A 303 0.51 6.45 14.51
CA ASP A 303 1.68 7.31 14.69
C ASP A 303 2.90 6.65 14.05
N ALA A 304 2.83 6.50 12.73
CA ALA A 304 3.73 5.65 11.98
C ALA A 304 5.06 6.32 11.64
N VAL A 305 6.14 5.58 11.81
CA VAL A 305 7.49 5.90 11.32
C VAL A 305 7.92 4.87 10.28
N PRO A 306 8.65 5.27 9.22
CA PRO A 306 9.11 4.35 8.20
C PRO A 306 10.20 3.44 8.77
N PHE A 307 10.27 2.20 8.30
CA PHE A 307 11.32 1.28 8.71
C PHE A 307 11.92 0.52 7.52
N ARG A 308 13.16 0.08 7.73
CA ARG A 308 13.84 -0.95 6.95
C ARG A 308 14.25 -2.09 7.87
N TRP A 309 14.01 -3.32 7.44
CA TRP A 309 14.42 -4.52 8.15
C TRP A 309 15.38 -5.36 7.29
N THR A 310 16.45 -5.83 7.93
CA THR A 310 17.32 -6.87 7.39
C THR A 310 17.47 -7.99 8.41
N ARG A 311 17.86 -9.19 7.96
CA ARG A 311 18.16 -10.29 8.90
C ARG A 311 19.34 -9.96 9.82
N LEU A 312 20.26 -9.10 9.40
CA LEU A 312 21.46 -8.75 10.16
C LEU A 312 21.15 -7.72 11.25
N ASP A 313 20.37 -6.70 10.90
CA ASP A 313 20.20 -5.50 11.71
C ASP A 313 18.85 -5.48 12.45
N GLY A 314 17.92 -6.36 12.10
CA GLY A 314 16.55 -6.28 12.59
C GLY A 314 15.82 -5.06 12.01
N MET A 315 14.75 -4.62 12.68
CA MET A 315 13.97 -3.46 12.28
C MET A 315 14.71 -2.18 12.69
N GLN A 316 15.00 -1.33 11.72
CA GLN A 316 15.64 -0.04 11.88
C GLN A 316 14.70 1.05 11.36
N GLN A 317 14.53 2.12 12.12
CA GLN A 317 13.75 3.28 11.68
C GLN A 317 14.51 4.00 10.57
N LEU A 318 13.80 4.44 9.53
CA LEU A 318 14.31 5.34 8.51
C LEU A 318 14.00 6.80 8.90
N ASP A 319 14.86 7.72 8.47
CA ASP A 319 14.65 9.15 8.71
C ASP A 319 13.45 9.68 7.91
N THR A 320 12.83 10.75 8.41
CA THR A 320 11.80 11.54 7.73
C THR A 320 12.35 12.93 7.38
N LEU A 321 11.63 13.71 6.57
CA LEU A 321 12.07 15.08 6.25
C LEU A 321 12.15 15.94 7.52
N GLU A 322 13.02 16.96 7.49
CA GLU A 322 13.29 17.80 8.66
C GLU A 322 12.00 18.47 9.18
N GLY A 323 11.67 18.23 10.45
CA GLY A 323 10.47 18.79 11.09
C GLY A 323 9.20 17.96 10.90
N GLU A 324 9.26 16.84 10.17
CA GLU A 324 8.15 15.95 9.93
C GLU A 324 8.29 14.68 10.78
N PRO A 325 7.43 14.44 11.78
CA PRO A 325 7.64 13.34 12.74
C PRO A 325 7.21 11.96 12.22
N ASN A 326 6.47 11.90 11.10
CA ASN A 326 5.83 10.67 10.61
C ASN A 326 6.18 10.39 9.15
N GLY A 327 6.07 9.11 8.76
CA GLY A 327 6.31 8.69 7.38
C GLY A 327 6.03 7.22 7.16
N GLN A 328 6.05 6.80 5.89
CA GLN A 328 5.80 5.41 5.49
C GLN A 328 6.70 5.05 4.31
N ALA A 329 7.39 3.90 4.40
CA ALA A 329 8.06 3.30 3.25
C ALA A 329 7.10 2.32 2.56
N LEU A 330 6.82 2.52 1.28
CA LEU A 330 5.73 1.85 0.55
C LEU A 330 6.25 0.83 -0.46
N GLY A 331 7.36 1.12 -1.14
CA GLY A 331 7.95 0.27 -2.17
C GLY A 331 9.48 0.20 -2.07
N ILE A 332 10.06 -0.89 -2.56
CA ILE A 332 11.52 -1.10 -2.63
C ILE A 332 11.89 -1.89 -3.89
N ASN A 333 12.99 -1.53 -4.53
CA ASN A 333 13.55 -2.29 -5.65
C ASN A 333 14.74 -3.20 -5.22
N ASP A 334 15.26 -4.01 -6.14
CA ASP A 334 16.36 -4.93 -5.85
C ASP A 334 17.71 -4.21 -5.64
N HIS A 335 17.82 -2.94 -6.05
CA HIS A 335 18.96 -2.08 -5.76
C HIS A 335 18.91 -1.44 -4.36
N GLY A 336 17.80 -1.62 -3.63
CA GLY A 336 17.63 -1.11 -2.27
C GLY A 336 17.20 0.37 -2.21
N LEU A 337 16.78 0.95 -3.32
CA LEU A 337 16.12 2.25 -3.35
C LEU A 337 14.68 2.06 -2.88
N VAL A 338 14.24 2.91 -1.94
CA VAL A 338 12.94 2.81 -1.28
C VAL A 338 12.13 4.05 -1.64
N GLY A 339 10.86 3.88 -2.00
CA GLY A 339 9.91 4.97 -2.19
C GLY A 339 8.87 5.01 -1.07
N GLY A 340 8.37 6.19 -0.74
CA GLY A 340 7.29 6.36 0.20
C GLY A 340 6.86 7.80 0.40
N LEU A 341 6.48 8.13 1.62
CA LEU A 341 6.08 9.48 2.02
C LEU A 341 6.66 9.89 3.37
N SER A 342 6.89 11.19 3.50
CA SER A 342 7.05 11.89 4.78
C SER A 342 5.79 12.74 5.02
N ARG A 343 5.34 12.84 6.27
CA ARG A 343 4.02 13.39 6.63
C ARG A 343 4.13 14.63 7.50
N ALA A 344 3.56 15.71 6.98
CA ALA A 344 3.28 16.96 7.69
C ALA A 344 1.81 17.37 7.52
N GLU A 345 1.52 18.66 7.32
CA GLU A 345 0.19 19.13 6.91
C GLU A 345 -0.19 18.63 5.51
N ARG A 346 0.82 18.37 4.68
CA ARG A 346 0.71 17.74 3.37
C ARG A 346 1.69 16.57 3.32
N ASP A 347 1.27 15.46 2.74
CA ASP A 347 2.18 14.35 2.47
C ASP A 347 3.15 14.73 1.33
N THR A 348 4.41 14.34 1.46
CA THR A 348 5.47 14.62 0.49
C THR A 348 6.10 13.30 0.06
N ALA A 349 6.18 13.08 -1.27
CA ALA A 349 6.85 11.91 -1.81
C ALA A 349 8.35 11.97 -1.49
N VAL A 350 8.87 10.88 -0.93
CA VAL A 350 10.30 10.76 -0.61
C VAL A 350 10.90 9.49 -1.17
N ILE A 351 12.21 9.51 -1.37
CA ILE A 351 13.02 8.32 -1.63
C ILE A 351 14.08 8.15 -0.54
N TRP A 352 14.36 6.91 -0.16
CA TRP A 352 15.51 6.57 0.69
C TRP A 352 16.58 5.85 -0.09
N LYS A 353 17.81 6.38 -0.02
CA LYS A 353 19.01 5.76 -0.57
C LYS A 353 19.99 5.44 0.55
N GLY A 354 19.87 4.21 1.08
CA GLY A 354 20.51 3.87 2.35
C GLY A 354 19.76 4.55 3.49
N ASP A 355 20.46 5.34 4.29
CA ASP A 355 19.88 6.07 5.43
C ASP A 355 19.47 7.52 5.05
N GLU A 356 19.81 7.97 3.84
CA GLU A 356 19.48 9.32 3.36
C GLU A 356 18.05 9.36 2.83
N VAL A 357 17.23 10.26 3.38
CA VAL A 357 15.90 10.62 2.88
C VAL A 357 16.00 11.86 1.99
N ILE A 358 15.35 11.80 0.82
CA ILE A 358 15.37 12.87 -0.18
C ILE A 358 13.93 13.16 -0.57
N ASP A 359 13.55 14.45 -0.60
CA ASP A 359 12.28 14.90 -1.18
C ASP A 359 12.31 14.65 -2.70
N LEU A 360 11.38 13.85 -3.21
CA LEU A 360 11.34 13.53 -4.64
C LEU A 360 10.98 14.77 -5.48
N ASN A 361 10.29 15.75 -4.91
CA ASN A 361 9.94 17.00 -5.59
C ASN A 361 11.19 17.85 -5.89
N ASP A 362 12.21 17.80 -5.04
CA ASP A 362 13.50 18.47 -5.26
C ASP A 362 14.28 17.85 -6.44
N LEU A 363 13.95 16.62 -6.81
CA LEU A 363 14.54 15.91 -7.95
C LEU A 363 13.72 16.04 -9.23
N THR A 364 12.62 16.78 -9.23
CA THR A 364 11.73 16.94 -10.38
C THR A 364 11.54 18.42 -10.78
N PRO A 365 12.62 19.15 -11.10
CA PRO A 365 12.56 20.60 -11.33
C PRO A 365 11.68 21.02 -12.52
N GLY A 366 11.32 20.09 -13.41
CA GLY A 366 10.44 20.32 -14.56
C GLY A 366 8.95 20.03 -14.32
N TYR A 367 8.54 19.62 -13.12
CA TYR A 367 7.15 19.30 -12.79
C TYR A 367 6.52 20.43 -11.97
N ASP A 368 5.43 21.01 -12.50
CA ASP A 368 4.73 22.14 -11.85
C ASP A 368 3.72 21.71 -10.77
N GLY A 369 3.45 20.41 -10.64
CA GLY A 369 2.61 19.84 -9.60
C GLY A 369 3.39 19.52 -8.32
N HIS A 370 2.81 18.69 -7.46
CA HIS A 370 3.45 18.20 -6.24
C HIS A 370 3.21 16.71 -6.09
N LEU A 371 4.29 15.95 -5.91
CA LEU A 371 4.26 14.52 -5.67
C LEU A 371 3.96 14.27 -4.19
N ASP A 372 2.80 13.67 -3.90
CA ASP A 372 2.30 13.49 -2.54
C ASP A 372 2.85 12.22 -1.89
N TYR A 373 3.06 11.14 -2.66
CA TYR A 373 3.72 9.92 -2.19
C TYR A 373 4.32 9.10 -3.35
N ALA A 374 5.40 8.36 -3.08
CA ALA A 374 5.95 7.36 -3.98
C ALA A 374 5.45 5.96 -3.56
N GLY A 375 4.45 5.45 -4.27
CA GLY A 375 3.77 4.19 -3.93
C GLY A 375 4.58 2.95 -4.25
N ASP A 376 5.37 2.97 -5.32
CA ASP A 376 6.22 1.85 -5.70
C ASP A 376 7.38 2.26 -6.63
N ILE A 377 8.39 1.39 -6.71
CA ILE A 377 9.60 1.61 -7.52
C ILE A 377 10.08 0.32 -8.19
N ASN A 378 10.49 0.39 -9.46
CA ASN A 378 11.04 -0.76 -10.20
C ASN A 378 12.58 -0.78 -10.18
N ASP A 379 13.19 -1.83 -10.75
CA ASP A 379 14.65 -2.00 -10.74
C ASP A 379 15.39 -1.01 -11.65
N ASP A 380 14.72 -0.38 -12.61
CA ASP A 380 15.28 0.71 -13.41
C ASP A 380 15.24 2.06 -12.65
N GLY A 381 14.74 2.08 -11.42
CA GLY A 381 14.59 3.29 -10.61
C GLY A 381 13.38 4.14 -10.99
N VAL A 382 12.50 3.65 -11.87
CA VAL A 382 11.25 4.34 -12.22
C VAL A 382 10.27 4.23 -11.05
N ILE A 383 9.76 5.38 -10.62
CA ILE A 383 8.87 5.52 -9.47
C ILE A 383 7.46 5.81 -9.94
N THR A 384 6.47 5.24 -9.26
CA THR A 384 5.06 5.62 -9.44
C THR A 384 4.45 6.01 -8.10
N GLY A 385 3.34 6.73 -8.14
CA GLY A 385 2.66 7.20 -6.95
C GLY A 385 1.46 8.08 -7.29
N GLY A 386 1.07 8.92 -6.34
CA GLY A 386 0.05 9.94 -6.52
C GLY A 386 0.62 11.33 -6.31
N ALA A 387 0.04 12.26 -7.04
CA ALA A 387 0.41 13.65 -7.07
C ALA A 387 -0.83 14.53 -7.15
N THR A 388 -0.66 15.78 -6.76
CA THR A 388 -1.58 16.86 -7.04
C THR A 388 -1.02 17.60 -8.25
N SER A 389 -1.73 17.58 -9.37
CA SER A 389 -1.35 18.29 -10.58
C SER A 389 -1.35 19.82 -10.38
N ALA A 390 -0.81 20.56 -11.35
CA ALA A 390 -0.76 22.02 -11.30
C ALA A 390 -2.15 22.69 -11.24
N ASP A 391 -3.19 22.04 -11.73
CA ASP A 391 -4.59 22.48 -11.65
C ASP A 391 -5.34 21.94 -10.41
N GLY A 392 -4.65 21.22 -9.52
CA GLY A 392 -5.18 20.74 -8.25
C GLY A 392 -5.96 19.43 -8.32
N GLN A 393 -5.80 18.66 -9.39
CA GLN A 393 -6.40 17.33 -9.54
C GLN A 393 -5.50 16.25 -8.92
N ASN A 394 -6.11 15.19 -8.42
CA ASN A 394 -5.38 14.02 -7.95
C ASN A 394 -5.06 13.13 -9.16
N VAL A 395 -3.78 12.96 -9.43
CA VAL A 395 -3.28 12.22 -10.59
C VAL A 395 -2.23 11.20 -10.14
N ALA A 396 -2.26 10.03 -10.76
CA ALA A 396 -1.14 9.12 -10.72
C ALA A 396 0.04 9.70 -11.51
N PHE A 397 1.26 9.28 -11.21
CA PHE A 397 2.44 9.69 -11.98
C PHE A 397 3.41 8.55 -12.23
N ILE A 398 4.30 8.77 -13.20
CA ILE A 398 5.56 8.05 -13.40
C ILE A 398 6.70 9.07 -13.37
N ALA A 399 7.67 8.85 -12.51
CA ALA A 399 8.92 9.60 -12.46
C ALA A 399 10.03 8.69 -12.99
N THR A 400 10.61 9.06 -14.13
CA THR A 400 11.69 8.31 -14.80
C THR A 400 13.02 8.99 -14.54
N PRO A 401 14.06 8.28 -14.05
CA PRO A 401 15.37 8.89 -13.84
C PRO A 401 15.95 9.35 -15.18
N VAL A 402 16.61 10.51 -15.16
CA VAL A 402 17.37 11.05 -16.29
C VAL A 402 18.78 10.49 -16.21
N ASP A 403 19.18 9.72 -17.22
CA ASP A 403 20.58 9.35 -17.40
C ASP A 403 21.35 10.57 -17.96
N ASP A 404 22.48 10.91 -17.33
CA ASP A 404 23.45 11.93 -17.82
C ASP A 404 24.12 11.53 -19.15
#